data_AF-A0A7J3QAY8-F1
#
_entry.id   AF-A0A7J3QAY8-F1
#
_cell.length_a   1.000
_cell.length_b   1.000
_cell.length_c   1.000
_cell.angle_alpha   90.00
_cell.angle_beta   90.00
_cell.angle_gamma   90.00
#
_symmetry.space_group_name_H-M   'P 1'
#
loop_
_entity.id
_entity.type
_entity.pdbx_description
1 polymer ?
#
loop_
_entity_poly.entity_id
_entity_poly.type
_entity_poly.pdbx_seq_one_letter_code
_entity_poly.pdbx_strand_id
1 'polypeptide(L)'
;MLVNGSKEDVEQAVRVLEGINDLVEENPHAQAIRYVIDRWAHEYPKVVSLDELASEWRFTINMDKVIEYLESEGILPSRASEAAAPSFDLMSKLLQMFPSQKEFYTRIVKAVTGLAVARYLTDPHNRRLRMIYATLQAISAHLSEGDREPVHEIKGYSCKICGKTFSSFTEAKSHVQHEHDFEVEDEESAIEEILGRKLGEWVRLSFFCEKASLYGVSDFHKYLRYMLTKGALIPQEEDVMIKRRGGEEYIAVDEAWIRVRERMRMLERQLIRSRRAV
;
A
#
# COMPACT_ATOMS: atom_id res chain seq x y z
N MET A 1 6.16 5.81 -11.02
CA MET A 1 6.95 4.93 -10.14
C MET A 1 7.25 3.64 -10.86
N LEU A 2 6.25 2.88 -11.30
CA LEU A 2 6.46 1.64 -12.05
C LEU A 2 7.28 1.79 -13.35
N VAL A 3 7.14 2.90 -14.08
CA VAL A 3 7.80 3.08 -15.40
C VAL A 3 9.16 3.79 -15.33
N ASN A 4 9.30 4.76 -14.41
CA ASN A 4 10.43 5.70 -14.37
C ASN A 4 11.01 5.88 -12.95
N GLY A 5 10.65 5.01 -12.00
CA GLY A 5 11.12 5.08 -10.61
C GLY A 5 12.43 4.32 -10.41
N SER A 6 13.10 4.57 -9.29
CA SER A 6 14.20 3.69 -8.84
C SER A 6 13.68 2.27 -8.55
N LYS A 7 14.57 1.29 -8.40
CA LYS A 7 14.17 -0.06 -7.99
C LYS A 7 13.36 -0.05 -6.68
N GLU A 8 13.77 0.76 -5.72
CA GLU A 8 13.06 0.96 -4.45
C GLU A 8 11.67 1.59 -4.65
N ASP A 9 11.54 2.58 -5.54
CA ASP A 9 10.23 3.17 -5.88
C ASP A 9 9.29 2.13 -6.52
N VAL A 10 9.83 1.22 -7.33
CA VAL A 10 9.06 0.14 -7.95
C VAL A 10 8.59 -0.85 -6.89
N GLU A 11 9.46 -1.29 -5.98
CA GLU A 11 9.11 -2.22 -4.90
C GLU A 11 8.03 -1.64 -3.96
N GLN A 12 8.12 -0.36 -3.62
CA GLN A 12 7.12 0.33 -2.80
C GLN A 12 5.79 0.50 -3.53
N ALA A 13 5.82 0.89 -4.81
CA ALA A 13 4.61 0.98 -5.63
C ALA A 13 3.94 -0.38 -5.79
N VAL A 14 4.72 -1.44 -6.01
CA VAL A 14 4.22 -2.83 -6.05
C VAL A 14 3.52 -3.16 -4.74
N ARG A 15 4.14 -2.88 -3.58
CA ARG A 15 3.56 -3.17 -2.26
C ARG A 15 2.20 -2.49 -2.02
N VAL A 16 2.05 -1.22 -2.41
CA VAL A 16 0.75 -0.53 -2.26
C VAL A 16 -0.29 -1.05 -3.25
N LEU A 17 0.12 -1.33 -4.49
CA LEU A 17 -0.79 -1.86 -5.49
C LEU A 17 -1.22 -3.29 -5.19
N GLU A 18 -0.35 -4.10 -4.58
CA GLU A 18 -0.71 -5.38 -3.96
C GLU A 18 -1.78 -5.16 -2.89
N GLY A 19 -1.57 -4.21 -1.98
CA GLY A 19 -2.57 -3.83 -0.99
C GLY A 19 -3.90 -3.43 -1.63
N ILE A 20 -3.89 -2.61 -2.68
CA ILE A 20 -5.09 -2.21 -3.43
C ILE A 20 -5.77 -3.40 -4.10
N ASN A 21 -5.01 -4.31 -4.72
CA ASN A 21 -5.54 -5.53 -5.29
C ASN A 21 -6.21 -6.41 -4.22
N ASP A 22 -5.57 -6.55 -3.06
CA ASP A 22 -6.11 -7.33 -1.94
C ASP A 22 -7.36 -6.64 -1.33
N LEU A 23 -7.46 -5.30 -1.42
CA LEU A 23 -8.64 -4.54 -0.97
C LEU A 23 -9.88 -4.85 -1.84
N VAL A 24 -9.68 -5.18 -3.12
CA VAL A 24 -10.76 -5.36 -4.11
C VAL A 24 -10.94 -6.81 -4.56
N GLU A 25 -10.24 -7.76 -3.94
CA GLU A 25 -10.20 -9.18 -4.34
C GLU A 25 -11.58 -9.86 -4.44
N GLU A 26 -12.54 -9.45 -3.62
CA GLU A 26 -13.92 -9.97 -3.64
C GLU A 26 -14.84 -9.25 -4.64
N ASN A 27 -14.36 -8.21 -5.34
CA ASN A 27 -15.19 -7.47 -6.29
C ASN A 27 -15.28 -8.25 -7.63
N PRO A 28 -16.48 -8.55 -8.14
CA PRO A 28 -16.62 -9.31 -9.39
C PRO A 28 -15.93 -8.67 -10.61
N HIS A 29 -15.87 -7.34 -10.68
CA HIS A 29 -15.14 -6.62 -11.73
C HIS A 29 -13.63 -6.71 -11.57
N ALA A 30 -13.16 -6.61 -10.34
CA ALA A 30 -11.75 -6.81 -10.05
C ALA A 30 -11.30 -8.24 -10.37
N GLN A 31 -12.13 -9.25 -10.05
CA GLN A 31 -11.84 -10.64 -10.38
C GLN A 31 -11.82 -10.89 -11.89
N ALA A 32 -12.72 -10.28 -12.65
CA ALA A 32 -12.72 -10.34 -14.11
C ALA A 32 -11.45 -9.72 -14.70
N ILE A 33 -11.05 -8.54 -14.23
CA ILE A 33 -9.80 -7.87 -14.63
C ILE A 33 -8.58 -8.74 -14.27
N ARG A 34 -8.53 -9.23 -13.03
CA ARG A 34 -7.45 -10.08 -12.52
C ARG A 34 -7.29 -11.34 -13.34
N TYR A 35 -8.38 -12.01 -13.68
CA TYR A 35 -8.33 -13.24 -14.47
C TYR A 35 -7.66 -13.02 -15.83
N VAL A 36 -7.98 -11.92 -16.53
CA VAL A 36 -7.33 -11.58 -17.81
C VAL A 36 -5.84 -11.33 -17.62
N ILE A 37 -5.45 -10.55 -16.61
CA ILE A 37 -4.05 -10.22 -16.32
C ILE A 37 -3.27 -11.48 -15.89
N ASP A 38 -3.85 -12.35 -15.05
CA ASP A 38 -3.25 -13.59 -14.59
C ASP A 38 -3.00 -14.56 -15.76
N ARG A 39 -3.99 -14.73 -16.66
CA ARG A 39 -3.86 -15.58 -17.86
C ARG A 39 -2.82 -15.01 -18.82
N TRP A 40 -2.83 -13.70 -19.04
CA TRP A 40 -1.83 -13.04 -19.88
C TRP A 40 -0.42 -13.19 -19.36
N ALA A 41 -0.25 -12.98 -18.07
CA ALA A 41 1.05 -13.13 -17.47
C ALA A 41 1.50 -14.60 -17.64
N HIS A 42 0.64 -15.59 -17.36
CA HIS A 42 0.99 -17.01 -17.40
C HIS A 42 1.51 -17.47 -18.76
N GLU A 43 0.93 -16.93 -19.84
CA GLU A 43 1.32 -17.26 -21.21
C GLU A 43 2.50 -16.41 -21.72
N TYR A 44 2.90 -15.34 -21.01
CA TYR A 44 3.98 -14.44 -21.43
C TYR A 44 5.28 -15.22 -21.74
N PRO A 45 5.97 -14.93 -22.86
CA PRO A 45 5.77 -13.81 -23.79
C PRO A 45 4.77 -14.06 -24.93
N LYS A 46 4.00 -15.16 -24.89
CA LYS A 46 3.01 -15.46 -25.93
C LYS A 46 1.77 -14.57 -25.77
N VAL A 47 1.11 -14.31 -26.89
CA VAL A 47 -0.18 -13.63 -26.90
C VAL A 47 -1.26 -14.60 -26.45
N VAL A 48 -2.11 -14.20 -25.50
CA VAL A 48 -3.24 -15.01 -25.06
C VAL A 48 -4.28 -15.10 -26.16
N SER A 49 -4.78 -16.31 -26.40
CA SER A 49 -5.92 -16.53 -27.29
C SER A 49 -7.21 -15.97 -26.67
N LEU A 50 -7.84 -15.04 -27.39
CA LEU A 50 -9.13 -14.48 -26.99
C LEU A 50 -10.24 -15.53 -26.99
N ASP A 51 -10.16 -16.51 -27.90
CA ASP A 51 -11.13 -17.60 -27.98
C ASP A 51 -11.03 -18.54 -26.77
N GLU A 52 -9.80 -18.79 -26.28
CA GLU A 52 -9.58 -19.58 -25.07
C GLU A 52 -10.11 -18.83 -23.83
N LEU A 53 -9.81 -17.53 -23.72
CA LEU A 53 -10.34 -16.67 -22.66
C LEU A 53 -11.88 -16.65 -22.67
N ALA A 54 -12.50 -16.54 -23.85
CA ALA A 54 -13.95 -16.56 -24.00
C ALA A 54 -14.56 -17.89 -23.56
N SER A 55 -13.91 -19.02 -23.89
CA SER A 55 -14.39 -20.36 -23.56
C SER A 55 -14.37 -20.65 -22.04
N GLU A 56 -13.45 -20.02 -21.31
CA GLU A 56 -13.29 -20.16 -19.87
C GLU A 56 -13.94 -19.02 -19.07
N TRP A 57 -14.56 -18.05 -19.73
CA TRP A 57 -15.11 -16.86 -19.10
C TRP A 57 -16.31 -17.18 -18.20
N ARG A 58 -16.17 -16.90 -16.90
CA ARG A 58 -17.20 -17.19 -15.87
C ARG A 58 -17.76 -15.94 -15.20
N PHE A 59 -17.36 -14.75 -15.65
CA PHE A 59 -17.76 -13.49 -15.03
C PHE A 59 -19.01 -12.93 -15.70
N THR A 60 -19.87 -12.29 -14.90
CA THR A 60 -21.09 -11.65 -15.39
C THR A 60 -20.81 -10.41 -16.25
N ILE A 61 -19.59 -9.89 -16.18
CA ILE A 61 -19.15 -8.73 -16.95
C ILE A 61 -18.79 -9.17 -18.35
N ASN A 62 -19.12 -8.33 -19.32
CA ASN A 62 -18.75 -8.55 -20.71
C ASN A 62 -17.21 -8.52 -20.85
N MET A 63 -16.66 -9.62 -21.38
CA MET A 63 -15.21 -9.81 -21.55
C MET A 63 -14.59 -8.74 -22.45
N ASP A 64 -15.23 -8.40 -23.57
CA ASP A 64 -14.70 -7.39 -24.51
C ASP A 64 -14.55 -6.03 -23.84
N LYS A 65 -15.50 -5.62 -22.99
CA LYS A 65 -15.38 -4.38 -22.22
C LYS A 65 -14.19 -4.37 -21.26
N VAL A 66 -13.83 -5.52 -20.69
CA VAL A 66 -12.66 -5.64 -19.81
C VAL A 66 -11.38 -5.55 -20.64
N ILE A 67 -11.36 -6.17 -21.82
CA ILE A 67 -10.19 -6.15 -22.69
C ILE A 67 -9.97 -4.76 -23.30
N GLU A 68 -11.02 -4.12 -23.83
CA GLU A 68 -10.97 -2.73 -24.30
C GLU A 68 -10.45 -1.79 -23.22
N TYR A 69 -10.90 -1.97 -21.99
CA TYR A 69 -10.40 -1.21 -20.84
C TYR A 69 -8.90 -1.43 -20.62
N LEU A 70 -8.45 -2.68 -20.54
CA LEU A 70 -7.03 -3.00 -20.31
C LEU A 70 -6.11 -2.55 -21.45
N GLU A 71 -6.59 -2.58 -22.69
CA GLU A 71 -5.89 -2.02 -23.84
C GLU A 71 -5.79 -0.49 -23.75
N SER A 72 -6.89 0.19 -23.40
CA SER A 72 -6.91 1.66 -23.25
C SER A 72 -5.96 2.16 -22.15
N GLU A 73 -5.74 1.33 -21.12
CA GLU A 73 -4.83 1.61 -20.02
C GLU A 73 -3.36 1.26 -20.33
N GLY A 74 -3.08 0.70 -21.51
CA GLY A 74 -1.74 0.24 -21.92
C GLY A 74 -1.21 -0.92 -21.07
N ILE A 75 -2.12 -1.72 -20.51
CA ILE A 75 -1.82 -2.92 -19.71
C ILE A 75 -1.78 -4.17 -20.60
N LEU A 76 -2.59 -4.20 -21.65
CA LEU A 76 -2.52 -5.22 -22.69
C LEU A 76 -2.11 -4.58 -24.02
N PRO A 77 -1.44 -5.35 -24.91
CA PRO A 77 -1.21 -4.91 -26.28
C PRO A 77 -2.54 -4.75 -27.01
N SER A 78 -2.66 -3.70 -27.85
CA SER A 78 -3.88 -3.44 -28.61
C SER A 78 -4.11 -4.50 -29.69
N ARG A 79 -5.36 -4.95 -29.84
CA ARG A 79 -5.82 -5.86 -30.91
C ARG A 79 -5.50 -5.36 -32.32
N ALA A 80 -5.35 -4.05 -32.53
CA ALA A 80 -5.12 -3.46 -33.86
C ALA A 80 -3.66 -3.57 -34.36
N SER A 81 -2.73 -4.06 -33.53
CA SER A 81 -1.30 -4.05 -33.80
C SER A 81 -0.74 -5.47 -33.97
N GLU A 82 -1.21 -6.21 -34.97
CA GLU A 82 -0.59 -7.50 -35.35
C GLU A 82 0.81 -7.33 -36.01
N ALA A 83 1.21 -6.10 -36.36
CA ALA A 83 2.45 -5.85 -37.12
C ALA A 83 3.43 -4.84 -36.51
N ALA A 84 3.14 -4.22 -35.36
CA ALA A 84 4.11 -3.34 -34.70
C ALA A 84 4.64 -4.00 -33.42
N ALA A 85 5.97 -4.00 -33.30
CA ALA A 85 6.74 -4.41 -32.12
C ALA A 85 6.05 -3.98 -30.80
N PRO A 86 6.21 -4.76 -29.70
CA PRO A 86 5.45 -4.60 -28.45
C PRO A 86 5.61 -3.19 -27.92
N SER A 87 4.65 -2.34 -28.26
CA SER A 87 4.65 -0.93 -27.93
C SER A 87 4.27 -0.82 -26.46
N PHE A 88 5.28 -0.74 -25.61
CA PHE A 88 5.22 -0.14 -24.28
C PHE A 88 4.17 -0.71 -23.31
N ASP A 89 3.96 -2.01 -23.32
CA ASP A 89 3.20 -2.69 -22.26
C ASP A 89 3.95 -2.55 -20.91
N LEU A 90 3.28 -1.91 -19.93
CA LEU A 90 3.77 -1.71 -18.56
C LEU A 90 4.20 -3.03 -17.94
N MET A 91 3.47 -4.11 -18.21
CA MET A 91 3.74 -5.43 -17.67
C MET A 91 5.02 -6.01 -18.27
N SER A 92 5.17 -5.98 -19.60
CA SER A 92 6.40 -6.40 -20.29
C SER A 92 7.66 -5.67 -19.78
N LYS A 93 7.57 -4.36 -19.50
CA LYS A 93 8.68 -3.60 -18.89
C LYS A 93 9.02 -4.08 -17.48
N LEU A 94 8.00 -4.28 -16.64
CA LEU A 94 8.19 -4.77 -15.27
C LEU A 94 8.77 -6.19 -15.27
N LEU A 95 8.32 -7.06 -16.18
CA LEU A 95 8.85 -8.41 -16.34
C LEU A 95 10.29 -8.43 -16.85
N GLN A 96 10.66 -7.55 -17.77
CA GLN A 96 12.05 -7.39 -18.25
C GLN A 96 13.00 -6.85 -17.18
N MET A 97 12.53 -5.95 -16.31
CA MET A 97 13.34 -5.41 -15.22
C MET A 97 13.66 -6.45 -14.14
N PHE A 98 12.86 -7.52 -14.02
CA PHE A 98 12.99 -8.51 -12.94
C PHE A 98 12.75 -9.96 -13.41
N PRO A 99 13.59 -10.51 -14.30
CA PRO A 99 13.29 -11.72 -15.08
C PRO A 99 13.41 -13.06 -14.34
N SER A 100 13.65 -13.10 -13.01
CA SER A 100 14.14 -14.36 -12.37
C SER A 100 13.59 -14.70 -10.99
N GLN A 101 12.58 -14.00 -10.48
CA GLN A 101 11.99 -14.31 -9.17
C GLN A 101 10.50 -14.64 -9.34
N LYS A 102 10.15 -15.94 -9.23
CA LYS A 102 8.77 -16.44 -9.33
C LYS A 102 7.82 -15.77 -8.32
N GLU A 103 8.32 -15.44 -7.13
CA GLU A 103 7.59 -14.64 -6.16
C GLU A 103 7.36 -13.21 -6.68
N PHE A 104 8.40 -12.54 -7.16
CA PHE A 104 8.32 -11.17 -7.67
C PHE A 104 7.37 -11.02 -8.87
N TYR A 105 7.32 -12.03 -9.74
CA TYR A 105 6.34 -12.11 -10.82
C TYR A 105 4.89 -12.04 -10.30
N THR A 106 4.58 -12.81 -9.24
CA THR A 106 3.25 -12.81 -8.61
C THR A 106 2.93 -11.44 -8.02
N ARG A 107 3.95 -10.78 -7.45
CA ARG A 107 3.85 -9.42 -6.90
C ARG A 107 3.57 -8.36 -7.97
N ILE A 108 4.26 -8.43 -9.11
CA ILE A 108 4.00 -7.52 -10.26
C ILE A 108 2.58 -7.72 -10.78
N VAL A 109 2.14 -8.96 -10.97
CA VAL A 109 0.81 -9.27 -11.50
C VAL A 109 -0.28 -8.72 -10.58
N LYS A 110 -0.12 -8.92 -9.26
CA LYS A 110 -0.99 -8.29 -8.25
C LYS A 110 -0.93 -6.77 -8.30
N ALA A 111 0.24 -6.17 -8.49
CA ALA A 111 0.38 -4.72 -8.57
C ALA A 111 -0.28 -4.13 -9.83
N VAL A 112 -0.09 -4.74 -10.99
CA VAL A 112 -0.74 -4.29 -12.24
C VAL A 112 -2.25 -4.48 -12.16
N THR A 113 -2.72 -5.55 -11.53
CA THR A 113 -4.14 -5.75 -11.23
C THR A 113 -4.66 -4.67 -10.28
N GLY A 114 -3.94 -4.37 -9.20
CA GLY A 114 -4.29 -3.30 -8.28
C GLY A 114 -4.37 -1.93 -8.96
N LEU A 115 -3.47 -1.67 -9.92
CA LEU A 115 -3.50 -0.44 -10.71
C LEU A 115 -4.70 -0.39 -11.65
N ALA A 116 -4.94 -1.46 -12.40
CA ALA A 116 -6.07 -1.61 -13.29
C ALA A 116 -7.39 -1.45 -12.53
N VAL A 117 -7.48 -2.04 -11.35
CA VAL A 117 -8.68 -1.97 -10.54
C VAL A 117 -8.83 -0.61 -9.87
N ALA A 118 -7.76 0.01 -9.38
CA ALA A 118 -7.81 1.37 -8.83
C ALA A 118 -8.36 2.37 -9.86
N ARG A 119 -7.92 2.26 -11.12
CA ARG A 119 -8.36 3.12 -12.22
C ARG A 119 -9.79 2.82 -12.65
N TYR A 120 -10.14 1.54 -12.82
CA TYR A 120 -11.47 1.08 -13.22
C TYR A 120 -12.54 1.44 -12.19
N LEU A 121 -12.18 1.33 -10.92
CA LEU A 121 -13.08 1.52 -9.80
C LEU A 121 -12.93 2.90 -9.14
N THR A 122 -12.40 3.90 -9.85
CA THR A 122 -12.43 5.32 -9.42
C THR A 122 -13.85 5.90 -9.27
N ASP A 123 -14.90 5.08 -9.43
CA ASP A 123 -16.29 5.42 -9.17
C ASP A 123 -16.52 5.79 -7.68
N PRO A 124 -16.82 7.07 -7.37
CA PRO A 124 -17.13 7.53 -6.03
C PRO A 124 -18.37 6.87 -5.41
N HIS A 125 -19.19 6.18 -6.21
CA HIS A 125 -20.36 5.46 -5.72
C HIS A 125 -20.03 4.08 -5.11
N ASN A 126 -18.83 3.53 -5.35
CA ASN A 126 -18.42 2.25 -4.78
C ASN A 126 -17.86 2.39 -3.35
N ARG A 127 -18.60 1.87 -2.36
CA ARG A 127 -18.27 1.96 -0.93
C ARG A 127 -16.87 1.46 -0.59
N ARG A 128 -16.35 0.42 -1.27
CA ARG A 128 -15.04 -0.16 -0.95
C ARG A 128 -13.88 0.75 -1.36
N LEU A 129 -14.00 1.47 -2.48
CA LEU A 129 -12.92 2.37 -2.95
C LEU A 129 -13.02 3.75 -2.35
N ARG A 130 -14.23 4.16 -1.93
CA ARG A 130 -14.36 5.31 -1.03
C ARG A 130 -13.48 5.14 0.21
N MET A 131 -13.34 3.94 0.76
CA MET A 131 -12.44 3.71 1.90
C MET A 131 -10.97 3.92 1.53
N ILE A 132 -10.50 3.37 0.41
CA ILE A 132 -9.11 3.55 -0.06
C ILE A 132 -8.82 5.03 -0.33
N TYR A 133 -9.75 5.70 -1.01
CA TYR A 133 -9.66 7.12 -1.30
C TYR A 133 -9.65 7.93 0.01
N ALA A 134 -10.56 7.64 0.94
CA ALA A 134 -10.59 8.25 2.27
C ALA A 134 -9.25 8.07 3.01
N THR A 135 -8.64 6.88 2.95
CA THR A 135 -7.31 6.60 3.52
C THR A 135 -6.26 7.51 2.90
N LEU A 136 -6.17 7.55 1.57
CA LEU A 136 -5.20 8.37 0.86
C LEU A 136 -5.37 9.87 1.14
N GLN A 137 -6.61 10.33 1.29
CA GLN A 137 -6.91 11.73 1.62
C GLN A 137 -6.59 12.04 3.08
N ALA A 138 -6.89 11.15 4.01
CA ALA A 138 -6.53 11.30 5.43
C ALA A 138 -5.00 11.35 5.61
N ILE A 139 -4.27 10.46 4.93
CA ILE A 139 -2.80 10.50 4.84
C ILE A 139 -2.34 11.84 4.25
N SER A 140 -2.92 12.25 3.11
CA SER A 140 -2.57 13.51 2.46
C SER A 140 -2.70 14.73 3.37
N ALA A 141 -3.77 14.76 4.17
CA ALA A 141 -4.03 15.83 5.12
C ALA A 141 -2.99 15.80 6.25
N HIS A 142 -2.66 14.62 6.77
CA HIS A 142 -1.66 14.48 7.83
C HIS A 142 -0.29 14.95 7.37
N LEU A 143 0.14 14.57 6.16
CA LEU A 143 1.43 15.01 5.62
C LEU A 143 1.50 16.52 5.32
N SER A 144 0.35 17.22 5.30
CA SER A 144 0.28 18.66 4.99
C SER A 144 0.07 19.53 6.22
N GLU A 145 -0.63 19.02 7.23
CA GLU A 145 -1.10 19.78 8.40
C GLU A 145 -0.59 19.21 9.74
N GLY A 146 -0.01 18.02 9.74
CA GLY A 146 0.38 17.29 10.95
C GLY A 146 1.87 17.35 11.26
N ASP A 147 2.20 17.21 12.54
CA ASP A 147 3.56 16.91 12.97
C ASP A 147 3.96 15.53 12.46
N ARG A 148 5.07 15.48 11.74
CA ARG A 148 5.60 14.23 11.16
C ARG A 148 6.44 13.52 12.20
N GLU A 149 5.85 12.55 12.86
CA GLU A 149 6.56 11.69 13.80
C GLU A 149 6.78 10.31 13.16
N PRO A 150 8.04 9.89 12.91
CA PRO A 150 8.31 8.62 12.25
C PRO A 150 8.10 7.41 13.18
N VAL A 151 7.53 6.35 12.62
CA VAL A 151 7.48 5.01 13.23
C VAL A 151 8.72 4.25 12.77
N HIS A 152 9.47 3.65 13.69
CA HIS A 152 10.65 2.85 13.39
C HIS A 152 10.45 1.40 13.83
N GLU A 153 11.18 0.50 13.18
CA GLU A 153 11.36 -0.88 13.62
C GLU A 153 12.14 -0.87 14.95
N ILE A 154 11.67 -1.61 15.96
CA ILE A 154 12.42 -1.78 17.21
C ILE A 154 13.34 -2.98 17.06
N LYS A 155 14.66 -2.76 17.12
CA LYS A 155 15.68 -3.81 17.00
C LYS A 155 16.11 -4.41 18.33
N GLY A 156 15.75 -3.75 19.43
CA GLY A 156 16.11 -4.13 20.78
C GLY A 156 15.91 -2.95 21.72
N TYR A 157 16.38 -3.11 22.95
CA TYR A 157 16.24 -2.14 24.02
C TYR A 157 17.59 -1.94 24.70
N SER A 158 17.95 -0.72 25.07
CA SER A 158 19.13 -0.46 25.89
C SER A 158 18.77 0.17 27.23
N CYS A 159 19.52 -0.21 28.26
CA CYS A 159 19.46 0.45 29.56
C CYS A 159 20.24 1.77 29.48
N LYS A 160 19.59 2.90 29.74
CA LYS A 160 20.21 4.24 29.72
C LYS A 160 21.26 4.42 30.82
N ILE A 161 21.19 3.61 31.87
CA ILE A 161 22.07 3.72 33.05
C ILE A 161 23.41 3.04 32.78
N CYS A 162 23.41 1.80 32.29
CA CYS A 162 24.65 1.01 32.10
C CYS A 162 24.98 0.69 30.64
N GLY A 163 24.10 1.04 29.70
CA GLY A 163 24.30 0.81 28.26
C GLY A 163 24.14 -0.63 27.80
N LYS A 164 23.73 -1.57 28.67
CA LYS A 164 23.47 -2.96 28.27
C LYS A 164 22.28 -3.04 27.32
N THR A 165 22.38 -3.92 26.32
CA THR A 165 21.38 -4.11 25.27
C THR A 165 20.64 -5.43 25.42
N PHE A 166 19.35 -5.44 25.13
CA PHE A 166 18.43 -6.56 25.30
C PHE A 166 17.58 -6.76 24.05
N SER A 167 17.09 -7.98 23.87
CA SER A 167 16.27 -8.33 22.71
C SER A 167 14.79 -8.01 22.91
N SER A 168 14.34 -7.88 24.17
CA SER A 168 12.97 -7.58 24.53
C SER A 168 12.86 -6.53 25.64
N PHE A 169 11.71 -5.86 25.69
CA PHE A 169 11.44 -4.82 26.70
C PHE A 169 11.38 -5.44 28.11
N THR A 170 10.83 -6.64 28.24
CA THR A 170 10.73 -7.37 29.50
C THR A 170 12.10 -7.74 30.07
N GLU A 171 13.05 -8.16 29.22
CA GLU A 171 14.45 -8.38 29.63
C GLU A 171 15.10 -7.09 30.12
N ALA A 172 14.93 -5.99 29.39
CA ALA A 172 15.46 -4.70 29.79
C ALA A 172 14.85 -4.20 31.10
N LYS A 173 13.53 -4.37 31.27
CA LYS A 173 12.79 -4.00 32.49
C LYS A 173 13.24 -4.81 33.70
N SER A 174 13.34 -6.13 33.56
CA SER A 174 13.86 -7.00 34.61
C SER A 174 15.31 -6.64 34.97
N HIS A 175 16.13 -6.29 33.99
CA HIS A 175 17.49 -5.80 34.25
C HIS A 175 17.50 -4.51 35.07
N VAL A 176 16.70 -3.50 34.69
CA VAL A 176 16.60 -2.23 35.44
C VAL A 176 16.11 -2.49 36.87
N GLN A 177 15.10 -3.33 37.03
CA GLN A 177 14.55 -3.68 38.34
C GLN A 177 15.55 -4.42 39.24
N HIS A 178 16.44 -5.25 38.70
CA HIS A 178 17.38 -6.01 39.54
C HIS A 178 18.71 -5.29 39.77
N GLU A 179 19.21 -4.56 38.79
CA GLU A 179 20.54 -3.95 38.82
C GLU A 179 20.50 -2.46 39.14
N HIS A 180 19.35 -1.81 38.96
CA HIS A 180 19.17 -0.35 39.06
C HIS A 180 17.90 0.07 39.84
N ASP A 181 17.35 -0.80 40.69
CA ASP A 181 16.10 -0.60 41.46
C ASP A 181 16.06 0.73 42.24
N PHE A 182 17.21 1.21 42.69
CA PHE A 182 17.32 2.44 43.49
C PHE A 182 17.63 3.70 42.66
N GLU A 183 17.87 3.56 41.35
CA GLU A 183 18.34 4.64 40.48
C GLU A 183 17.22 5.24 39.62
N VAL A 184 16.02 4.65 39.62
CA VAL A 184 14.90 5.09 38.79
C VAL A 184 13.57 5.04 39.56
N GLU A 185 12.78 6.11 39.45
CA GLU A 185 11.39 6.13 39.94
C GLU A 185 10.43 5.42 38.96
N ASP A 186 10.78 5.37 37.68
CA ASP A 186 10.03 4.69 36.62
C ASP A 186 11.00 3.86 35.77
N GLU A 187 10.91 2.54 35.91
CA GLU A 187 11.74 1.56 35.19
C GLU A 187 11.69 1.75 33.66
N GLU A 188 10.53 2.14 33.13
CA GLU A 188 10.33 2.30 31.69
C GLU A 188 11.09 3.52 31.17
N SER A 189 11.24 4.56 32.00
CA SER A 189 11.99 5.77 31.67
C SER A 189 13.50 5.51 31.53
N ALA A 190 14.04 4.48 32.19
CA ALA A 190 15.44 4.06 32.08
C ALA A 190 15.75 3.19 30.86
N ILE A 191 14.73 2.80 30.09
CA ILE A 191 14.90 1.99 28.89
C ILE A 191 14.77 2.89 27.66
N GLU A 192 15.63 2.69 26.67
CA GLU A 192 15.50 3.27 25.34
C GLU A 192 15.32 2.19 24.28
N GLU A 193 14.47 2.46 23.29
CA GLU A 193 14.30 1.61 22.12
C GLU A 193 15.46 1.83 21.14
N ILE A 194 16.10 0.74 20.72
CA ILE A 194 17.10 0.77 19.65
C ILE A 194 16.36 0.75 18.32
N LEU A 195 16.33 1.91 17.67
CA LEU A 195 15.56 2.11 16.45
C LEU A 195 16.29 1.57 15.21
N GLY A 196 15.53 0.88 14.36
CA GLY A 196 15.91 0.35 13.07
C GLY A 196 15.50 1.25 11.91
N ARG A 197 15.06 0.64 10.81
CA ARG A 197 14.57 1.41 9.65
C ARG A 197 13.25 2.12 9.97
N LYS A 198 12.96 3.23 9.28
CA LYS A 198 11.63 3.83 9.27
C LYS A 198 10.64 2.83 8.65
N LEU A 199 9.49 2.69 9.29
CA LEU A 199 8.37 1.87 8.81
C LEU A 199 7.20 2.72 8.36
N GLY A 200 7.03 3.92 8.94
CA GLY A 200 5.81 4.71 8.76
C GLY A 200 5.83 6.06 9.45
N GLU A 201 4.65 6.65 9.63
CA GLU A 201 4.42 7.86 10.43
C GLU A 201 3.25 7.64 11.40
N TRP A 202 3.38 8.23 12.60
CA TRP A 202 2.32 8.27 13.59
C TRP A 202 1.28 9.31 13.19
N VAL A 203 0.03 8.88 13.13
CA VAL A 203 -1.10 9.74 12.79
C VAL A 203 -2.08 9.75 13.95
N ARG A 204 -2.46 10.95 14.41
CA ARG A 204 -3.55 11.10 15.38
C ARG A 204 -4.82 10.47 14.84
N LEU A 205 -5.38 9.53 15.60
CA LEU A 205 -6.55 8.76 15.20
C LEU A 205 -7.76 9.68 14.97
N SER A 206 -7.99 10.65 15.85
CA SER A 206 -9.07 11.63 15.73
C SER A 206 -9.01 12.39 14.40
N PHE A 207 -7.83 12.90 14.06
CA PHE A 207 -7.58 13.61 12.80
C PHE A 207 -7.77 12.68 11.59
N PHE A 208 -7.25 11.46 11.64
CA PHE A 208 -7.40 10.50 10.56
C PHE A 208 -8.87 10.17 10.30
N CYS A 209 -9.64 9.92 11.37
CA CYS A 209 -11.06 9.65 11.29
C CYS A 209 -11.86 10.85 10.78
N GLU A 210 -11.56 12.06 11.27
CA GLU A 210 -12.18 13.31 10.80
C GLU A 210 -12.02 13.45 9.28
N LYS A 211 -10.79 13.35 8.77
CA LYS A 211 -10.53 13.51 7.34
C LYS A 211 -11.14 12.38 6.50
N ALA A 212 -11.15 11.15 7.01
CA ALA A 212 -11.80 10.02 6.33
C ALA A 212 -13.34 10.16 6.32
N SER A 213 -13.93 10.77 7.35
CA SER A 213 -15.39 10.97 7.46
C SER A 213 -15.96 11.85 6.34
N LEU A 214 -15.17 12.83 5.86
CA LEU A 214 -15.52 13.71 4.74
C LEU A 214 -15.80 12.92 3.44
N TYR A 215 -15.31 11.69 3.37
CA TYR A 215 -15.48 10.77 2.23
C TYR A 215 -16.46 9.62 2.53
N GLY A 216 -17.29 9.77 3.56
CA GLY A 216 -18.40 8.86 3.87
C GLY A 216 -17.99 7.62 4.68
N VAL A 217 -16.84 7.65 5.35
CA VAL A 217 -16.47 6.62 6.35
C VAL A 217 -17.15 6.94 7.67
N SER A 218 -17.96 6.01 8.18
CA SER A 218 -18.71 6.19 9.44
C SER A 218 -18.45 5.08 10.47
N ASP A 219 -18.16 3.85 10.03
CA ASP A 219 -17.79 2.73 10.91
C ASP A 219 -16.27 2.62 11.00
N PHE A 220 -15.68 3.39 11.91
CA PHE A 220 -14.22 3.50 12.06
C PHE A 220 -13.58 2.23 12.57
N HIS A 221 -14.23 1.47 13.46
CA HIS A 221 -13.66 0.22 13.96
C HIS A 221 -13.49 -0.81 12.83
N LYS A 222 -14.53 -1.00 12.00
CA LYS A 222 -14.45 -1.89 10.84
C LYS A 222 -13.45 -1.37 9.80
N TYR A 223 -13.42 -0.07 9.60
CA TYR A 223 -12.50 0.58 8.66
C TYR A 223 -11.03 0.44 9.07
N LEU A 224 -10.68 0.67 10.33
CA LEU A 224 -9.30 0.52 10.83
C LEU A 224 -8.85 -0.93 10.76
N ARG A 225 -9.69 -1.88 11.18
CA ARG A 225 -9.37 -3.32 11.07
C ARG A 225 -9.15 -3.72 9.60
N TYR A 226 -9.97 -3.19 8.70
CA TYR A 226 -9.80 -3.40 7.27
C TYR A 226 -8.49 -2.79 6.75
N MET A 227 -8.08 -1.60 7.21
CA MET A 227 -6.79 -1.00 6.85
C MET A 227 -5.59 -1.77 7.42
N LEU A 228 -5.70 -2.31 8.64
CA LEU A 228 -4.68 -3.17 9.27
C LEU A 228 -4.46 -4.45 8.46
N THR A 229 -5.53 -5.20 8.17
CA THR A 229 -5.44 -6.46 7.41
C THR A 229 -4.88 -6.28 5.99
N LYS A 230 -4.81 -5.04 5.50
CA LYS A 230 -4.40 -4.68 4.15
C LYS A 230 -3.07 -3.92 4.11
N GLY A 231 -2.39 -3.83 5.26
CA GLY A 231 -1.04 -3.28 5.37
C GLY A 231 -0.95 -1.76 5.21
N ALA A 232 -2.07 -1.05 5.29
CA ALA A 232 -2.07 0.41 5.35
C ALA A 232 -1.70 0.93 6.75
N LEU A 233 -2.06 0.16 7.77
CA LEU A 233 -1.66 0.38 9.15
C LEU A 233 -0.63 -0.66 9.57
N ILE A 234 0.34 -0.22 10.37
CA ILE A 234 1.35 -1.09 10.97
C ILE A 234 0.79 -1.58 12.31
N PRO A 235 0.68 -2.90 12.54
CA PRO A 235 0.28 -3.42 13.84
C PRO A 235 1.26 -2.93 14.92
N GLN A 236 0.74 -2.53 16.07
CA GLN A 236 1.55 -2.33 17.27
C GLN A 236 1.43 -3.56 18.16
N GLU A 237 2.26 -3.63 19.21
CA GLU A 237 2.34 -4.72 20.18
C GLU A 237 0.96 -5.36 20.47
N GLU A 238 0.91 -6.71 20.48
CA GLU A 238 -0.31 -7.50 20.69
C GLU A 238 -1.48 -7.22 19.70
N ASP A 239 -1.17 -6.90 18.44
CA ASP A 239 -2.16 -6.56 17.39
C ASP A 239 -2.99 -5.29 17.68
N VAL A 240 -2.54 -4.45 18.61
CA VAL A 240 -3.24 -3.21 18.94
C VAL A 240 -3.01 -2.19 17.81
N MET A 241 -4.10 -1.74 17.19
CA MET A 241 -4.04 -0.74 16.11
C MET A 241 -3.68 0.67 16.60
N ILE A 242 -3.83 0.92 17.91
CA ILE A 242 -3.88 2.24 18.52
C ILE A 242 -2.88 2.33 19.67
N LYS A 243 -1.89 3.22 19.56
CA LYS A 243 -1.01 3.59 20.67
C LYS A 243 -1.58 4.81 21.39
N ARG A 244 -1.78 4.72 22.71
CA ARG A 244 -2.22 5.85 23.55
C ARG A 244 -1.02 6.61 24.09
N ARG A 245 -1.01 7.94 23.93
CA ARG A 245 0.04 8.83 24.42
C ARG A 245 -0.57 10.13 24.90
N GLY A 246 -0.32 10.52 26.16
CA GLY A 246 -0.80 11.81 26.69
C GLY A 246 -2.31 12.00 26.63
N GLY A 247 -3.10 10.92 26.67
CA GLY A 247 -4.56 10.96 26.52
C GLY A 247 -5.05 11.00 25.06
N GLU A 248 -4.15 11.07 24.08
CA GLU A 248 -4.47 10.98 22.65
C GLU A 248 -4.19 9.58 22.09
N GLU A 249 -4.90 9.23 21.02
CA GLU A 249 -4.80 7.95 20.33
C GLU A 249 -4.12 8.13 18.96
N TYR A 250 -3.18 7.24 18.65
CA TYR A 250 -2.38 7.29 17.43
C TYR A 250 -2.42 5.96 16.69
N ILE A 251 -2.42 6.01 15.36
CA ILE A 251 -2.25 4.86 14.48
C ILE A 251 -0.94 5.01 13.71
N ALA A 252 -0.26 3.92 13.42
CA ALA A 252 0.94 3.91 12.59
C ALA A 252 0.55 3.64 11.14
N VAL A 253 0.82 4.58 10.23
CA VAL A 253 0.56 4.42 8.78
C VAL A 253 1.83 3.96 8.09
N ASP A 254 1.73 2.92 7.25
CA ASP A 254 2.89 2.38 6.52
C ASP A 254 3.47 3.37 5.50
N GLU A 255 4.80 3.45 5.46
CA GLU A 255 5.56 4.37 4.60
C GLU A 255 5.24 4.19 3.11
N ALA A 256 4.90 2.98 2.67
CA ALA A 256 4.55 2.71 1.28
C ALA A 256 3.32 3.55 0.86
N TRP A 257 2.30 3.61 1.71
CA TRP A 257 1.07 4.36 1.45
C TRP A 257 1.31 5.88 1.41
N ILE A 258 2.20 6.38 2.27
CA ILE A 258 2.65 7.78 2.28
C ILE A 258 3.33 8.13 0.95
N ARG A 259 4.31 7.33 0.53
CA ARG A 259 5.08 7.56 -0.71
C ARG A 259 4.21 7.51 -1.96
N VAL A 260 3.27 6.57 -2.03
CA VAL A 260 2.31 6.51 -3.15
C VAL A 260 1.47 7.78 -3.22
N ARG A 261 0.98 8.29 -2.08
CA ARG A 261 0.22 9.55 -2.07
C ARG A 261 1.07 10.74 -2.51
N GLU A 262 2.29 10.88 -2.01
CA GLU A 262 3.18 11.98 -2.40
C GLU A 262 3.46 11.97 -3.91
N ARG A 263 3.64 10.79 -4.50
CA ARG A 263 3.79 10.65 -5.96
C ARG A 263 2.50 11.04 -6.70
N MET A 264 1.33 10.58 -6.25
CA MET A 264 0.05 10.96 -6.85
C MET A 264 -0.13 12.48 -6.82
N ARG A 265 0.20 13.13 -5.71
CA ARG A 265 0.15 14.60 -5.57
C ARG A 265 1.11 15.33 -6.52
N MET A 266 2.27 14.76 -6.82
CA MET A 266 3.17 15.34 -7.84
C MET A 266 2.57 15.23 -9.25
N LEU A 267 1.97 14.10 -9.59
CA LEU A 267 1.33 13.88 -10.90
C LEU A 267 0.07 14.77 -11.08
N GLU A 268 -0.79 14.86 -10.06
CA GLU A 268 -1.93 15.79 -10.03
C GLU A 268 -1.48 17.23 -10.29
N ARG A 269 -0.40 17.68 -9.65
CA ARG A 269 0.16 19.02 -9.85
C ARG A 269 0.71 19.23 -11.27
N GLN A 270 1.30 18.21 -11.87
CA GLN A 270 1.79 18.28 -13.26
C GLN A 270 0.63 18.37 -14.26
N LEU A 271 -0.44 17.59 -14.07
CA LEU A 271 -1.64 17.61 -14.92
C LEU A 271 -2.42 18.92 -14.84
N ILE A 272 -2.49 19.53 -13.66
CA ILE A 272 -3.16 20.84 -13.48
C ILE A 272 -2.33 21.96 -14.12
N ARG A 273 -1.00 21.89 -14.04
CA ARG A 273 -0.09 22.87 -14.67
C ARG A 273 -0.11 22.78 -16.19
N SER A 274 -0.14 21.58 -16.77
CA SER A 274 -0.23 21.40 -18.22
C SER A 274 -1.55 21.92 -18.80
N ARG A 275 -2.66 21.82 -18.05
CA ARG A 275 -3.96 22.40 -18.45
C ARG A 275 -4.05 23.93 -18.38
N ARG A 276 -3.13 24.60 -17.67
CA ARG A 276 -3.06 26.08 -17.61
C ARG A 276 -2.09 26.67 -18.64
N ALA A 277 -1.31 25.82 -19.32
CA ALA A 277 -0.33 26.21 -20.33
C ALA A 277 -0.82 26.03 -21.78
N VAL A 278 -2.10 25.70 -21.95
CA VAL A 278 -2.81 25.61 -23.24
C VAL A 278 -3.88 26.69 -23.28
#